data_AF-A0A9X2D6H1-F1
#
_entry.id   AF-A0A9X2D6H1-F1
#
_cell.length_a   1.000
_cell.length_b   1.000
_cell.length_c   1.000
_cell.angle_alpha   90.00
_cell.angle_beta   90.00
_cell.angle_gamma   90.00
#
_symmetry.space_group_name_H-M   'P 1'
#
loop_
_entity.id
_entity.type
_entity.pdbx_description
1 polymer ?
#
loop_
_entity_poly.entity_id
_entity_poly.type
_entity_poly.pdbx_seq_one_letter_code
_entity_poly.pdbx_strand_id
1 'polypeptide(L)'
;MTNTDTSPTRPTPTHPTLGDLARSGLVRAVALLAVAALVLAFLAWRSRPAPTVRADVATAAAGALPIVGRCEGSQYTFEGDGTGRGQEGAYLITSLTHGVDAVLSSGRVSGRNEHQPLTFTTNVSRATPLFLQAIENNEVLRRCVFTTFGRDESGDRVALQRIVLDRPQVLSYRLVGKPADRSRVTIALMYESLEMTDLDTGIQAQVDWPTTA
;
A
#
# COMPACT_ATOMS: atom_id res chain seq x y z
N MET A 1 45.66 13.75 -57.64
CA MET A 1 44.37 14.40 -57.95
C MET A 1 43.47 14.15 -56.74
N THR A 2 42.96 15.09 -55.95
CA THR A 2 42.93 16.56 -55.98
C THR A 2 42.46 16.95 -54.57
N ASN A 3 43.23 17.78 -53.86
CA ASN A 3 42.83 18.35 -52.57
C ASN A 3 41.82 19.47 -52.82
N THR A 4 40.62 19.39 -52.22
CA THR A 4 39.63 20.46 -52.23
C THR A 4 39.67 21.19 -50.90
N ASP A 5 40.33 22.34 -50.92
CA ASP A 5 40.36 23.33 -49.85
C ASP A 5 39.08 24.17 -49.90
N THR A 6 38.22 24.03 -48.87
CA THR A 6 37.07 24.90 -48.65
C THR A 6 37.29 25.69 -47.38
N SER A 7 37.94 26.84 -47.53
CA SER A 7 38.01 27.87 -46.49
C SER A 7 36.60 28.44 -46.22
N PRO A 8 36.11 28.41 -44.97
CA PRO A 8 34.84 29.02 -44.62
C PRO A 8 34.98 30.55 -44.51
N THR A 9 34.18 31.27 -45.29
CA THR A 9 33.98 32.73 -45.19
C THR A 9 33.49 33.10 -43.78
N ARG A 10 34.30 33.89 -43.07
CA ARG A 10 33.97 34.40 -41.74
C ARG A 10 32.80 35.39 -41.84
N PRO A 11 31.70 35.20 -41.09
CA PRO A 11 30.56 36.12 -41.13
C PRO A 11 30.93 37.48 -40.54
N THR A 12 30.50 38.55 -41.21
CA THR A 12 30.65 39.94 -40.78
C THR A 12 29.82 40.20 -39.52
N PRO A 13 30.39 40.78 -38.45
CA PRO A 13 29.64 41.09 -37.24
C PRO A 13 28.62 42.20 -37.52
N THR A 14 27.34 41.85 -37.47
CA THR A 14 26.23 42.81 -37.47
C THR A 14 26.12 43.43 -36.08
N HIS A 15 26.36 44.74 -35.99
CA HIS A 15 26.16 45.49 -34.75
C HIS A 15 24.65 45.57 -34.44
N PRO A 16 24.21 45.16 -33.24
CA PRO A 16 22.82 45.23 -32.85
C PRO A 16 22.37 46.70 -32.86
N THR A 17 21.24 46.97 -33.53
CA THR A 17 20.66 48.30 -33.54
C THR A 17 20.01 48.61 -32.19
N LEU A 18 19.97 49.89 -31.78
CA LEU A 18 19.45 50.31 -30.48
C LEU A 18 18.00 49.84 -30.22
N GLY A 19 17.23 49.59 -31.29
CA GLY A 19 15.85 49.06 -31.23
C GLY A 19 15.76 47.57 -30.86
N ASP A 20 16.78 46.76 -31.18
CA ASP A 20 16.81 45.32 -30.86
C ASP A 20 17.07 45.07 -29.36
N LEU A 21 17.84 45.97 -28.73
CA LEU A 21 18.10 45.91 -27.29
C LEU A 21 16.83 46.21 -26.47
N ALA A 22 16.01 47.18 -26.90
CA ALA A 22 14.77 47.53 -26.21
C ALA A 22 13.70 46.43 -26.29
N ARG A 23 13.56 45.75 -27.43
CA ARG A 23 12.64 44.60 -27.57
C ARG A 23 13.11 43.37 -26.78
N SER A 24 14.43 43.15 -26.67
CA SER A 24 14.99 42.02 -25.92
C SER A 24 14.75 42.13 -24.41
N GLY A 25 14.75 43.35 -23.85
CA GLY A 25 14.50 43.58 -22.43
C GLY A 25 13.06 43.27 -22.02
N LEU A 26 12.09 43.64 -22.85
CA LEU A 26 10.67 43.45 -22.58
C LEU A 26 10.27 41.96 -22.70
N VAL A 27 10.81 41.23 -23.67
CA VAL A 27 10.59 39.78 -23.81
C VAL A 27 11.20 39.00 -22.62
N ARG A 28 12.38 39.39 -22.14
CA ARG A 28 13.01 38.78 -20.96
C ARG A 28 12.23 39.08 -19.67
N ALA A 29 11.72 40.30 -19.51
CA ALA A 29 10.91 40.67 -18.36
C ALA A 29 9.59 39.87 -18.31
N VAL A 30 8.91 39.70 -19.44
CA VAL A 30 7.67 38.92 -19.53
C VAL A 30 7.93 37.43 -19.26
N ALA A 31 9.02 36.87 -19.79
CA ALA A 31 9.39 35.48 -19.55
C ALA A 31 9.70 35.20 -18.06
N LEU A 32 10.41 36.10 -17.38
CA LEU A 32 10.71 35.97 -15.95
C LEU A 32 9.44 36.05 -15.09
N LEU A 33 8.50 36.93 -15.43
CA LEU A 33 7.22 37.03 -14.73
C LEU A 33 6.35 35.77 -14.92
N ALA A 34 6.34 35.17 -16.11
CA ALA A 34 5.61 33.93 -16.37
C ALA A 34 6.18 32.74 -15.57
N VAL A 35 7.51 32.63 -15.48
CA VAL A 35 8.17 31.58 -14.67
C VAL A 35 7.89 31.80 -13.19
N ALA A 36 7.98 33.03 -12.69
CA ALA A 36 7.66 33.34 -11.30
C ALA A 36 6.18 33.01 -10.96
N ALA A 37 5.24 33.31 -11.85
CA ALA A 37 3.84 32.97 -11.68
C ALA A 37 3.60 31.44 -11.64
N LEU A 38 4.29 30.67 -12.49
CA LEU A 38 4.20 29.21 -12.49
C LEU A 38 4.80 28.58 -11.22
N VAL A 39 5.93 29.11 -10.73
CA VAL A 39 6.55 28.65 -9.47
C VAL A 39 5.64 28.94 -8.28
N LEU A 40 5.04 30.14 -8.23
CA LEU A 40 4.08 30.50 -7.18
C LEU A 40 2.80 29.64 -7.25
N ALA A 41 2.27 29.38 -8.44
CA ALA A 41 1.12 28.49 -8.62
C ALA A 41 1.43 27.05 -8.19
N PHE A 42 2.63 26.54 -8.49
CA PHE A 42 3.08 25.22 -8.06
C PHE A 42 3.28 25.13 -6.54
N LEU A 43 3.88 26.15 -5.93
CA LEU A 43 4.03 26.24 -4.48
C LEU A 43 2.66 26.32 -3.78
N ALA A 44 1.73 27.13 -4.31
CA ALA A 44 0.37 27.24 -3.80
C ALA A 44 -0.45 25.95 -3.97
N TRP A 45 -0.17 25.15 -5.01
CA TRP A 45 -0.76 23.82 -5.19
C TRP A 45 -0.20 22.81 -4.18
N ARG A 46 1.11 22.84 -3.91
CA ARG A 46 1.74 22.00 -2.88
C ARG A 46 1.31 22.34 -1.45
N SER A 47 1.01 23.61 -1.18
CA SER A 47 0.56 24.04 0.15
C SER A 47 -0.92 23.83 0.39
N ARG A 48 -1.67 23.21 -0.54
CA ARG A 48 -3.05 22.84 -0.28
C ARG A 48 -3.05 21.75 0.79
N PRO A 49 -3.61 22.00 1.99
CA PRO A 49 -3.82 20.93 2.94
C PRO A 49 -4.68 19.87 2.26
N ALA A 50 -4.28 18.60 2.37
CA ALA A 50 -5.11 17.50 1.89
C ALA A 50 -6.51 17.68 2.47
N PRO A 51 -7.59 17.48 1.69
CA PRO A 51 -8.93 17.52 2.24
C PRO A 51 -8.96 16.55 3.42
N THR A 52 -9.14 17.09 4.62
CA THR A 52 -9.33 16.29 5.83
C THR A 52 -10.69 15.63 5.70
N VAL A 53 -10.74 14.50 5.00
CA VAL A 53 -11.85 13.57 5.10
C VAL A 53 -11.86 13.14 6.55
N ARG A 54 -12.85 13.62 7.30
CA ARG A 54 -13.09 13.23 8.68
C ARG A 54 -13.32 11.72 8.62
N ALA A 55 -12.32 10.94 9.01
CA ALA A 55 -12.49 9.53 9.26
C ALA A 55 -13.38 9.44 10.51
N ASP A 56 -14.70 9.38 10.32
CA ASP A 56 -15.67 9.18 11.40
C ASP A 56 -15.46 7.78 11.97
N VAL A 57 -14.51 7.65 12.90
CA VAL A 57 -14.02 6.38 13.49
C VAL A 57 -15.22 5.49 13.72
N ALA A 58 -15.33 4.41 12.94
CA ALA A 58 -16.36 3.43 13.16
C ALA A 58 -16.17 2.96 14.59
N THR A 59 -17.19 3.20 15.40
CA THR A 59 -17.35 2.57 16.68
C THR A 59 -17.36 1.08 16.40
N ALA A 60 -16.18 0.44 16.49
CA ALA A 60 -16.10 -0.96 16.87
C ALA A 60 -17.11 -1.11 18.01
N ALA A 61 -18.03 -2.07 17.91
CA ALA A 61 -19.03 -2.33 18.94
C ALA A 61 -18.37 -2.14 20.30
N ALA A 62 -18.80 -1.13 21.07
CA ALA A 62 -18.01 -0.55 22.14
C ALA A 62 -17.49 -1.68 23.07
N GLY A 63 -16.21 -2.03 22.94
CA GLY A 63 -15.59 -3.15 23.66
C GLY A 63 -14.90 -4.23 22.82
N ALA A 64 -15.19 -4.36 21.52
CA ALA A 64 -14.52 -5.34 20.66
C ALA A 64 -13.09 -4.88 20.31
N LEU A 65 -12.09 -5.71 20.63
CA LEU A 65 -10.70 -5.45 20.28
C LEU A 65 -10.45 -5.82 18.81
N PRO A 66 -9.99 -4.88 17.97
CA PRO A 66 -9.80 -5.16 16.55
C PRO A 66 -8.60 -6.08 16.34
N ILE A 67 -8.72 -6.98 15.37
CA ILE A 67 -7.55 -7.64 14.79
C ILE A 67 -6.76 -6.57 14.03
N VAL A 68 -5.43 -6.58 14.12
CA VAL A 68 -4.59 -5.69 13.30
C VAL A 68 -3.90 -6.46 12.20
N GLY A 69 -3.79 -5.86 11.02
CA GLY A 69 -2.96 -6.36 9.94
C GLY A 69 -1.91 -5.32 9.53
N ARG A 70 -0.74 -5.80 9.10
CA ARG A 70 0.28 -5.02 8.40
C ARG A 70 0.82 -5.86 7.26
N CYS A 71 0.99 -5.27 6.08
CA CYS A 71 1.63 -5.92 4.96
C CYS A 71 2.78 -5.07 4.44
N GLU A 72 3.72 -5.71 3.77
CA GLU A 72 4.86 -5.08 3.14
C GLU A 72 4.94 -5.56 1.70
N GLY A 73 4.79 -4.65 0.75
CA GLY A 73 4.99 -4.92 -0.66
C GLY A 73 6.46 -4.90 -1.03
N SER A 74 6.72 -5.17 -2.30
CA SER A 74 8.05 -5.04 -2.90
C SER A 74 8.48 -3.56 -3.01
N GLN A 75 7.52 -2.65 -3.21
CA GLN A 75 7.75 -1.22 -3.45
C GLN A 75 7.13 -0.30 -2.39
N TYR A 76 6.03 -0.74 -1.75
CA TYR A 76 5.25 0.10 -0.86
C TYR A 76 4.96 -0.60 0.47
N THR A 77 4.86 0.19 1.53
CA THR A 77 4.28 -0.29 2.80
C THR A 77 2.77 -0.12 2.73
N PHE A 78 2.09 -1.19 3.11
CA PHE A 78 0.65 -1.29 3.09
C PHE A 78 0.15 -0.71 4.43
N GLU A 79 -0.10 0.60 4.45
CA GLU A 79 -0.58 1.34 5.63
C GLU A 79 -2.11 1.46 5.68
N GLY A 80 -2.70 1.04 6.80
CA GLY A 80 -4.09 1.29 7.14
C GLY A 80 -4.32 2.63 7.87
N ASP A 81 -5.48 2.71 8.51
CA ASP A 81 -5.95 3.90 9.23
C ASP A 81 -5.97 3.72 10.76
N GLY A 82 -5.27 2.71 11.28
CA GLY A 82 -5.10 2.54 12.72
C GLY A 82 -4.43 3.78 13.32
N THR A 83 -5.04 4.34 14.36
CA THR A 83 -4.52 5.51 15.11
C THR A 83 -4.32 5.22 16.61
N GLY A 84 -4.66 4.01 17.05
CA GLY A 84 -4.43 3.59 18.43
C GLY A 84 -2.94 3.43 18.71
N ARG A 85 -2.51 3.69 19.95
CA ARG A 85 -1.12 3.52 20.38
C ARG A 85 -0.62 2.11 20.06
N GLY A 86 0.45 2.00 19.29
CA GLY A 86 1.05 0.72 18.84
C GLY A 86 0.36 0.11 17.61
N GLN A 87 -0.67 0.75 17.08
CA GLN A 87 -1.44 0.34 15.90
C GLN A 87 -1.41 1.39 14.79
N GLU A 88 -0.54 2.39 14.92
CA GLU A 88 -0.40 3.43 13.91
C GLU A 88 -0.09 2.80 12.55
N GLY A 89 -0.88 3.17 11.55
CA GLY A 89 -0.75 2.67 10.19
C GLY A 89 -1.14 1.20 10.00
N ALA A 90 -1.70 0.52 11.00
CA ALA A 90 -2.22 -0.84 10.83
C ALA A 90 -3.63 -0.84 10.24
N TYR A 91 -4.01 -1.92 9.56
CA TYR A 91 -5.40 -2.18 9.22
C TYR A 91 -6.16 -2.61 10.45
N LEU A 92 -7.33 -2.02 10.67
CA LEU A 92 -8.29 -2.53 11.65
C LEU A 92 -9.18 -3.55 10.94
N ILE A 93 -8.90 -4.83 11.20
CA ILE A 93 -9.56 -5.96 10.58
C ILE A 93 -10.81 -6.31 11.40
N THR A 94 -11.94 -6.38 10.70
CA THR A 94 -13.26 -6.70 11.29
C THR A 94 -13.60 -8.19 11.19
N SER A 95 -12.94 -8.92 10.30
CA SER A 95 -13.12 -10.38 10.14
C SER A 95 -11.83 -10.95 9.54
N LEU A 96 -11.40 -12.10 10.06
CA LEU A 96 -10.26 -12.87 9.59
C LEU A 96 -10.67 -14.34 9.57
N THR A 97 -10.47 -15.01 8.44
CA THR A 97 -10.78 -16.43 8.27
C THR A 97 -9.65 -17.12 7.54
N HIS A 98 -9.30 -18.31 7.99
CA HIS A 98 -8.29 -19.17 7.39
C HIS A 98 -8.64 -20.62 7.73
N GLY A 99 -8.25 -21.55 6.86
CA GLY A 99 -8.54 -22.97 7.00
C GLY A 99 -7.42 -23.82 6.42
N VAL A 100 -7.25 -25.01 7.01
CA VAL A 100 -6.39 -26.07 6.50
C VAL A 100 -7.15 -27.37 6.65
N ASP A 101 -7.47 -28.00 5.53
CA ASP A 101 -8.27 -29.22 5.49
C ASP A 101 -7.37 -30.43 5.25
N ALA A 102 -7.56 -31.49 6.04
CA ALA A 102 -6.91 -32.77 5.76
C ALA A 102 -7.62 -33.46 4.60
N VAL A 103 -6.85 -33.91 3.60
CA VAL A 103 -7.40 -34.70 2.49
C VAL A 103 -7.68 -36.13 2.99
N LEU A 104 -8.87 -36.65 2.70
CA LEU A 104 -9.33 -37.96 3.15
C LEU A 104 -9.55 -38.90 1.96
N SER A 105 -9.07 -40.13 2.07
CA SER A 105 -9.38 -41.24 1.15
C SER A 105 -9.81 -42.45 1.97
N SER A 106 -11.02 -42.95 1.72
CA SER A 106 -11.61 -44.10 2.42
C SER A 106 -11.66 -43.93 3.95
N GLY A 107 -11.92 -42.70 4.42
CA GLY A 107 -12.00 -42.39 5.86
C GLY A 107 -10.65 -42.32 6.58
N ARG A 108 -9.53 -42.37 5.84
CA ARG A 108 -8.18 -42.19 6.37
C ARG A 108 -7.57 -40.93 5.77
N VAL A 109 -6.78 -40.21 6.57
CA VAL A 109 -5.99 -39.08 6.06
C VAL A 109 -5.04 -39.62 4.99
N SER A 110 -5.10 -39.01 3.81
CA SER A 110 -4.32 -39.40 2.64
C SER A 110 -3.88 -38.15 1.88
N GLY A 111 -2.61 -38.06 1.52
CA GLY A 111 -2.09 -36.91 0.78
C GLY A 111 -1.63 -35.76 1.69
N ARG A 112 -1.43 -34.59 1.08
CA ARG A 112 -1.04 -33.35 1.77
C ARG A 112 -2.29 -32.58 2.16
N ASN A 113 -2.21 -31.78 3.23
CA ASN A 113 -3.30 -30.89 3.61
C ASN A 113 -3.57 -29.85 2.51
N GLU A 114 -4.84 -29.52 2.31
CA GLU A 114 -5.30 -28.45 1.44
C GLU A 114 -5.39 -27.16 2.24
N HIS A 115 -4.58 -26.17 1.86
CA HIS A 115 -4.62 -24.86 2.48
C HIS A 115 -5.69 -23.99 1.82
N GLN A 116 -6.41 -23.21 2.62
CA GLN A 116 -7.33 -22.19 2.15
C GLN A 116 -6.67 -20.81 2.21
N PRO A 117 -7.02 -19.87 1.31
CA PRO A 117 -6.51 -18.51 1.37
C PRO A 117 -6.86 -17.84 2.70
N LEU A 118 -5.93 -17.09 3.28
CA LEU A 118 -6.23 -16.23 4.42
C LEU A 118 -7.04 -15.04 3.94
N THR A 119 -8.28 -14.94 4.39
CA THR A 119 -9.21 -13.89 3.98
C THR A 119 -9.47 -12.95 5.14
N PHE A 120 -9.33 -11.64 4.90
CA PHE A 120 -9.65 -10.64 5.88
C PHE A 120 -10.53 -9.54 5.31
N THR A 121 -11.34 -8.92 6.18
CA THR A 121 -12.18 -7.77 5.85
C THR A 121 -11.78 -6.57 6.70
N THR A 122 -11.66 -5.40 6.08
CA THR A 122 -11.36 -4.14 6.76
C THR A 122 -12.18 -3.00 6.13
N ASN A 123 -12.20 -1.84 6.79
CA ASN A 123 -12.75 -0.63 6.19
C ASN A 123 -11.84 -0.16 5.05
N VAL A 124 -12.41 0.55 4.08
CA VAL A 124 -11.60 1.26 3.07
C VAL A 124 -10.64 2.21 3.78
N SER A 125 -9.36 2.14 3.41
CA SER A 125 -8.25 2.88 4.00
C SER A 125 -7.22 3.27 2.95
N ARG A 126 -6.14 3.94 3.37
CA ARG A 126 -5.07 4.39 2.46
C ARG A 126 -4.43 3.28 1.64
N ALA A 127 -4.36 2.05 2.13
CA ALA A 127 -3.81 0.95 1.34
C ALA A 127 -4.82 0.13 0.53
N THR A 128 -6.12 0.40 0.66
CA THR A 128 -7.11 -0.24 -0.21
C THR A 128 -6.75 -0.16 -1.71
N PRO A 129 -6.35 1.00 -2.27
CA PRO A 129 -5.87 1.05 -3.65
C PRO A 129 -4.57 0.27 -3.89
N LEU A 130 -3.70 0.12 -2.88
CA LEU A 130 -2.47 -0.66 -3.01
C LEU A 130 -2.75 -2.16 -3.14
N PHE A 131 -3.76 -2.68 -2.44
CA PHE A 131 -4.18 -4.08 -2.62
C PHE A 131 -4.79 -4.34 -3.99
N LEU A 132 -5.55 -3.38 -4.52
CA LEU A 132 -6.05 -3.43 -5.89
C LEU A 132 -4.89 -3.39 -6.90
N GLN A 133 -3.90 -2.53 -6.67
CA GLN A 133 -2.70 -2.48 -7.51
C GLN A 133 -1.88 -3.78 -7.44
N ALA A 134 -1.77 -4.38 -6.26
CA ALA A 134 -1.04 -5.64 -6.08
C ALA A 134 -1.67 -6.80 -6.85
N ILE A 135 -3.00 -6.94 -6.82
CA ILE A 135 -3.68 -7.99 -7.60
C ILE A 135 -3.56 -7.73 -9.11
N GLU A 136 -3.72 -6.50 -9.58
CA GLU A 136 -3.59 -6.16 -11.01
C GLU A 136 -2.18 -6.44 -11.56
N ASN A 137 -1.15 -6.25 -10.72
CA ASN A 137 0.24 -6.49 -11.11
C ASN A 137 0.75 -7.88 -10.74
N ASN A 138 -0.09 -8.75 -10.18
CA ASN A 138 0.31 -10.05 -9.62
C ASN A 138 1.50 -9.93 -8.64
N GLU A 139 1.54 -8.85 -7.86
CA GLU A 139 2.64 -8.58 -6.93
C GLU A 139 2.72 -9.65 -5.84
N VAL A 140 3.91 -10.22 -5.68
CA VAL A 140 4.26 -11.02 -4.49
C VAL A 140 4.75 -10.07 -3.42
N LEU A 141 3.95 -9.90 -2.37
CA LEU A 141 4.30 -9.10 -1.21
C LEU A 141 5.44 -9.78 -0.44
N ARG A 142 6.18 -9.04 0.37
CA ARG A 142 7.26 -9.60 1.19
C ARG A 142 6.72 -10.34 2.40
N ARG A 143 5.81 -9.70 3.14
CA ARG A 143 5.30 -10.22 4.40
C ARG A 143 3.94 -9.63 4.73
N CYS A 144 3.07 -10.41 5.37
CA CYS A 144 1.91 -9.89 6.08
C CYS A 144 1.88 -10.42 7.51
N VAL A 145 1.57 -9.56 8.47
CA VAL A 145 1.49 -9.89 9.90
C VAL A 145 0.11 -9.50 10.43
N PHE A 146 -0.57 -10.45 11.01
CA PHE A 146 -1.85 -10.29 11.67
C PHE A 146 -1.69 -10.53 13.17
N THR A 147 -2.34 -9.70 14.00
CA THR A 147 -2.30 -9.86 15.45
C THR A 147 -3.69 -9.71 16.03
N THR A 148 -4.11 -10.71 16.82
CA THR A 148 -5.35 -10.68 17.58
C THR A 148 -5.09 -10.17 18.99
N PHE A 149 -6.09 -9.54 19.59
CA PHE A 149 -5.99 -8.98 20.92
C PHE A 149 -7.13 -9.47 21.81
N GLY A 150 -6.82 -9.63 23.08
CA GLY A 150 -7.77 -9.95 24.14
C GLY A 150 -7.59 -9.01 25.33
N ARG A 151 -8.26 -9.36 26.42
CA ARG A 151 -8.06 -8.74 27.71
C ARG A 151 -7.45 -9.76 28.66
N ASP A 152 -6.51 -9.32 29.49
CA ASP A 152 -6.00 -10.12 30.60
C ASP A 152 -6.93 -10.06 31.82
N GLU A 153 -6.51 -10.66 32.94
CA GLU A 153 -7.24 -10.67 34.21
C GLU A 153 -7.46 -9.26 34.79
N SER A 154 -6.59 -8.31 34.46
CA SER A 154 -6.69 -6.90 34.89
C SER A 154 -7.63 -6.09 33.97
N GLY A 155 -8.10 -6.69 32.88
CA GLY A 155 -8.91 -6.02 31.86
C GLY A 155 -8.08 -5.21 30.86
N ASP A 156 -6.75 -5.28 30.97
CA ASP A 156 -5.79 -4.60 30.11
C ASP A 156 -5.69 -5.34 28.77
N ARG A 157 -5.43 -4.56 27.73
CA ARG A 157 -5.35 -5.09 26.37
C ARG A 157 -4.01 -5.81 26.16
N VAL A 158 -4.09 -7.09 25.80
CA VAL A 158 -2.92 -7.94 25.51
C VAL A 158 -3.01 -8.55 24.12
N ALA A 159 -1.86 -8.75 23.46
CA ALA A 159 -1.79 -9.47 22.19
C ALA A 159 -1.81 -10.98 22.47
N LEU A 160 -2.70 -11.72 21.80
CA LEU A 160 -2.91 -13.14 22.07
C LEU A 160 -2.24 -14.03 21.03
N GLN A 161 -2.44 -13.70 19.75
CA GLN A 161 -1.98 -14.54 18.65
C GLN A 161 -1.38 -13.69 17.55
N ARG A 162 -0.30 -14.19 16.95
CA ARG A 162 0.34 -13.60 15.78
C ARG A 162 0.32 -14.60 14.64
N ILE A 163 -0.13 -14.16 13.47
CA ILE A 163 -0.07 -14.93 12.23
C ILE A 163 0.82 -14.18 11.26
N VAL A 164 1.84 -14.84 10.74
CA VAL A 164 2.78 -14.30 9.75
C VAL A 164 2.61 -15.08 8.46
N LEU A 165 2.37 -14.38 7.36
CA LEU A 165 2.43 -14.93 6.03
C LEU A 165 3.73 -14.51 5.37
N ASP A 166 4.46 -15.48 4.83
CA ASP A 166 5.62 -15.23 3.98
C ASP A 166 5.22 -15.26 2.51
N ARG A 167 5.79 -14.31 1.76
CA ARG A 167 5.54 -14.10 0.33
C ARG A 167 4.06 -14.15 -0.08
N PRO A 168 3.16 -13.42 0.59
CA PRO A 168 1.75 -13.49 0.25
C PRO A 168 1.45 -12.82 -1.09
N GLN A 169 0.49 -13.35 -1.83
CA GLN A 169 -0.04 -12.78 -3.07
C GLN A 169 -1.54 -12.57 -2.94
N VAL A 170 -2.04 -11.45 -3.46
CA VAL A 170 -3.47 -11.14 -3.43
C VAL A 170 -4.20 -12.00 -4.47
N LEU A 171 -5.07 -12.88 -3.99
CA LEU A 171 -5.87 -13.78 -4.82
C LEU A 171 -7.23 -13.17 -5.18
N SER A 172 -7.83 -12.41 -4.27
CA SER A 172 -9.10 -11.75 -4.54
C SER A 172 -9.22 -10.42 -3.81
N TYR A 173 -9.94 -9.49 -4.44
CA TYR A 173 -10.26 -8.18 -3.93
C TYR A 173 -11.76 -7.92 -4.14
N ARG A 174 -12.49 -7.57 -3.09
CA ARG A 174 -13.92 -7.24 -3.17
C ARG A 174 -14.24 -6.00 -2.33
N LEU A 175 -14.62 -4.92 -3.00
CA LEU A 175 -15.11 -3.70 -2.37
C LEU A 175 -16.65 -3.73 -2.30
N VAL A 176 -17.20 -3.52 -1.11
CA VAL A 176 -18.64 -3.39 -0.89
C VAL A 176 -18.91 -2.05 -0.22
N GLY A 177 -19.61 -1.17 -0.93
CA GLY A 177 -20.19 0.05 -0.38
C GLY A 177 -21.61 -0.19 0.11
N LYS A 178 -21.99 0.41 1.24
CA LYS A 178 -23.37 0.42 1.74
C LYS A 178 -23.78 1.86 2.03
N PRO A 179 -24.98 2.31 1.64
CA PRO A 179 -25.50 3.60 2.08
C PRO A 179 -25.51 3.67 3.61
N ALA A 180 -25.03 4.79 4.17
CA ALA A 180 -24.95 5.06 5.62
C ALA A 180 -24.02 4.16 6.48
N ASP A 181 -23.33 3.18 5.90
CA ASP A 181 -22.26 2.43 6.58
C ASP A 181 -20.92 2.69 5.89
N ARG A 182 -19.81 2.40 6.57
CA ARG A 182 -18.49 2.48 5.96
C ARG A 182 -18.36 1.41 4.88
N SER A 183 -17.75 1.81 3.75
CA SER A 183 -17.36 0.85 2.73
C SER A 183 -16.31 -0.11 3.29
N ARG A 184 -16.44 -1.38 2.93
CA ARG A 184 -15.54 -2.46 3.37
C ARG A 184 -14.89 -3.12 2.19
N VAL A 185 -13.66 -3.57 2.40
CA VAL A 185 -12.91 -4.35 1.44
C VAL A 185 -12.59 -5.71 2.06
N THR A 186 -12.84 -6.78 1.30
CA THR A 186 -12.43 -8.14 1.61
C THR A 186 -11.30 -8.54 0.68
N ILE A 187 -10.21 -9.03 1.26
CA ILE A 187 -8.98 -9.41 0.57
C ILE A 187 -8.67 -10.86 0.94
N ALA A 188 -8.42 -11.69 -0.06
CA ALA A 188 -7.91 -13.05 0.14
C ALA A 188 -6.45 -13.13 -0.30
N LEU A 189 -5.62 -13.72 0.55
CA LEU A 189 -4.19 -13.91 0.32
C LEU A 189 -3.88 -15.40 0.22
N MET A 190 -3.19 -15.79 -0.85
CA MET A 190 -2.38 -17.00 -0.85
C MET A 190 -0.97 -16.66 -0.34
N TYR A 191 -0.20 -17.66 0.08
CA TYR A 191 1.10 -17.46 0.72
C TYR A 191 2.01 -18.67 0.45
N GLU A 192 3.32 -18.52 0.63
CA GLU A 192 4.27 -19.63 0.54
C GLU A 192 4.41 -20.36 1.88
N SER A 193 4.46 -19.61 2.99
CA SER A 193 4.40 -20.19 4.33
C SER A 193 3.55 -19.35 5.29
N LEU A 194 3.05 -20.01 6.32
CA LEU A 194 2.31 -19.41 7.42
C LEU A 194 2.92 -19.86 8.74
N GLU A 195 3.29 -18.91 9.57
CA GLU A 195 3.68 -19.12 10.97
C GLU A 195 2.59 -18.56 11.88
N MET A 196 2.19 -19.34 12.88
CA MET A 196 1.24 -18.96 13.91
C MET A 196 1.91 -19.08 15.27
N THR A 197 1.94 -17.98 16.02
CA THR A 197 2.46 -17.92 17.39
C THR A 197 1.31 -17.62 18.36
N ASP A 198 1.17 -18.43 19.40
CA ASP A 198 0.50 -18.04 20.63
C ASP A 198 1.46 -17.16 21.44
N LEU A 199 1.09 -15.91 21.68
CA LEU A 199 1.97 -14.91 22.30
C LEU A 199 1.99 -14.98 23.83
N ASP A 200 1.05 -15.69 24.44
CA ASP A 200 1.01 -15.89 25.88
C ASP A 200 1.93 -17.05 26.29
N THR A 201 1.83 -18.18 25.59
CA THR A 201 2.60 -19.39 25.87
C THR A 201 3.91 -19.49 25.09
N GLY A 202 4.03 -18.75 23.98
CA GLY A 202 5.16 -18.81 23.05
C GLY A 202 5.14 -20.01 22.10
N ILE A 203 4.09 -20.85 22.13
CA ILE A 203 3.95 -22.00 21.24
C ILE A 203 3.82 -21.51 19.79
N GLN A 204 4.55 -22.17 18.88
CA GLN A 204 4.58 -21.83 17.47
C GLN A 204 4.28 -23.05 16.60
N ALA A 205 3.60 -22.80 15.49
CA ALA A 205 3.40 -23.75 14.41
C ALA A 205 3.70 -23.07 13.08
N GLN A 206 4.39 -23.77 12.18
CA GLN A 206 4.66 -23.31 10.82
C GLN A 206 4.17 -24.36 9.82
N VAL A 207 3.56 -23.89 8.74
CA VAL A 207 3.11 -24.70 7.62
C VAL A 207 3.47 -24.04 6.30
N ASP A 208 3.91 -24.84 5.33
CA ASP A 208 4.22 -24.36 3.99
C ASP A 208 3.06 -24.71 3.06
N TRP A 209 2.64 -23.74 2.25
CA TRP A 209 1.67 -24.00 1.19
C TRP A 209 2.36 -24.87 0.13
N PRO A 210 1.78 -26.02 -0.25
CA PRO A 210 2.38 -26.86 -1.27
C PRO A 210 2.36 -26.12 -2.61
N THR A 211 3.52 -25.63 -3.05
CA THR A 211 3.70 -25.22 -4.43
C THR A 211 3.66 -26.47 -5.31
N THR A 212 2.76 -26.48 -6.30
CA THR A 212 2.83 -27.48 -7.36
C THR A 212 4.16 -27.29 -8.09
N ALA A 213 5.05 -28.27 -7.93
CA ALA A 213 6.29 -28.38 -8.70
C ALA A 213 6.01 -28.65 -10.18
#